data_AF-A0A4Q6FHM9-F1
#
_entry.id   AF-A0A4Q6FHM9-F1
#
_cell.length_a   1.000
_cell.length_b   1.000
_cell.length_c   1.000
_cell.angle_alpha   90.00
_cell.angle_beta   90.00
_cell.angle_gamma   90.00
#
_symmetry.space_group_name_H-M   'P 1'
#
loop_
_entity.id
_entity.type
_entity.pdbx_description
1 polymer ?
#
loop_
_entity_poly.entity_id
_entity_poly.type
_entity_poly.pdbx_seq_one_letter_code
_entity_poly.pdbx_strand_id
1 'polypeptide(L)'
;LDSEEEKASKEQEVKEKEVEFKDLIRTIQGAVSEKVKEVKISKRLVDSPVVLVSGAYDSSARLERMMESMGQAMPKAKRIMEINPSHAVFGRMKSLSEDKQKEWAEILYNQALLAEGSPLEDPMKFSQQISKLMSEPL
;
A
#
# COMPACT_ATOMS: atom_id res chain seq x y z
N LEU A 1 -19.30 -6.47 -16.45
CA LEU A 1 -18.10 -7.02 -17.11
C LEU A 1 -17.63 -5.93 -18.04
N ASP A 2 -16.53 -5.25 -17.71
CA ASP A 2 -15.98 -4.15 -18.51
C ASP A 2 -15.74 -4.60 -19.95
N SER A 3 -15.99 -3.70 -20.91
CA SER A 3 -15.73 -3.96 -22.33
C SER A 3 -14.23 -4.12 -22.61
N GLU A 4 -13.86 -4.73 -23.74
CA GLU A 4 -12.45 -4.83 -24.13
C GLU A 4 -11.79 -3.46 -24.31
N GLU A 5 -12.55 -2.46 -24.75
CA GLU A 5 -12.10 -1.06 -24.86
C GLU A 5 -11.85 -0.42 -23.49
N GLU A 6 -12.74 -0.62 -22.51
CA GLU A 6 -12.54 -0.10 -21.14
C GLU A 6 -11.34 -0.74 -20.45
N LYS A 7 -11.07 -2.03 -20.70
CA LYS A 7 -9.87 -2.69 -20.17
C LYS A 7 -8.61 -2.12 -20.79
N ALA A 8 -8.59 -1.91 -22.10
CA ALA A 8 -7.45 -1.33 -22.80
C ALA A 8 -7.15 0.10 -22.32
N SER A 9 -8.19 0.92 -22.10
CA SER A 9 -8.00 2.29 -21.61
C SER A 9 -7.44 2.32 -20.19
N LYS A 10 -7.96 1.48 -19.28
CA LYS A 10 -7.44 1.37 -17.90
C LYS A 10 -5.98 0.91 -17.87
N GLU A 11 -5.61 -0.02 -18.75
CA GLU A 11 -4.21 -0.47 -18.82
C GLU A 11 -3.26 0.61 -19.34
N GLN A 12 -3.72 1.44 -20.27
CA GLN A 12 -2.93 2.56 -20.75
C GLN A 12 -2.76 3.64 -19.66
N GLU A 13 -3.84 3.99 -18.95
CA GLU A 13 -3.79 4.94 -17.83
C GLU A 13 -2.82 4.46 -16.73
N VAL A 14 -2.86 3.17 -16.40
CA VAL A 14 -1.92 2.59 -15.42
C VAL A 14 -0.48 2.75 -15.88
N LYS A 15 -0.15 2.47 -17.15
CA LYS A 15 1.21 2.64 -17.68
C LYS A 15 1.66 4.10 -17.64
N GLU A 16 0.78 5.03 -17.99
CA GLU A 16 1.07 6.47 -17.92
C GLU A 16 1.37 6.90 -16.48
N LYS A 17 0.56 6.44 -15.53
CA LYS A 17 0.76 6.68 -14.09
C LYS A 17 2.04 6.01 -13.56
N GLU A 18 2.41 4.82 -14.05
CA GLU A 18 3.66 4.15 -13.67
C GLU A 18 4.87 4.99 -14.06
N VAL A 19 4.83 5.63 -15.22
CA VAL A 19 5.87 6.57 -15.67
C VAL A 19 5.84 7.84 -14.83
N GLU A 20 4.67 8.44 -14.62
CA GLU A 20 4.53 9.71 -13.90
C GLU A 20 4.94 9.61 -12.42
N PHE A 21 4.68 8.47 -11.79
CA PHE A 21 4.95 8.22 -10.37
C PHE A 21 6.17 7.34 -10.12
N LYS A 22 6.97 7.05 -11.15
CA LYS A 22 8.10 6.11 -11.09
C LYS A 22 9.04 6.34 -9.90
N ASP A 23 9.47 7.58 -9.70
CA ASP A 23 10.40 7.92 -8.62
C ASP A 23 9.74 7.79 -7.24
N LEU A 24 8.47 8.21 -7.12
CA LEU A 24 7.74 8.06 -5.87
C LEU A 24 7.50 6.58 -5.53
N ILE A 25 7.13 5.76 -6.52
CA ILE A 25 6.97 4.31 -6.36
C ILE A 25 8.28 3.68 -5.89
N ARG A 26 9.41 4.08 -6.47
CA ARG A 26 10.74 3.62 -6.04
C ARG A 26 11.03 4.00 -4.58
N THR A 27 10.73 5.24 -4.18
CA THR A 27 10.90 5.69 -2.79
C THR A 27 10.02 4.89 -1.84
N ILE A 28 8.74 4.68 -2.18
CA ILE A 28 7.81 3.88 -1.39
C ILE A 28 8.32 2.44 -1.27
N GLN A 29 8.68 1.81 -2.38
CA GLN A 29 9.25 0.45 -2.41
C GLN A 29 10.47 0.32 -1.50
N GLY A 30 11.37 1.31 -1.53
CA GLY A 30 12.54 1.33 -0.64
C GLY A 30 12.17 1.48 0.84
N ALA A 31 11.14 2.27 1.16
CA ALA A 31 10.67 2.47 2.53
C ALA A 31 10.05 1.21 3.15
N VAL A 32 9.42 0.35 2.33
CA VAL A 32 8.65 -0.82 2.81
C VAL A 32 9.20 -2.16 2.31
N SER A 33 10.40 -2.23 1.72
CA SER A 33 10.99 -3.46 1.13
C SER A 33 11.09 -4.64 2.11
N GLU A 34 11.30 -4.35 3.39
CA GLU A 34 11.36 -5.38 4.42
C GLU A 34 9.98 -5.94 4.78
N LYS A 35 8.90 -5.21 4.47
CA LYS A 35 7.52 -5.51 4.87
C LYS A 35 6.66 -6.03 3.72
N VAL A 36 6.92 -5.58 2.48
CA VAL A 36 6.16 -5.95 1.28
C VAL A 36 7.06 -6.61 0.24
N LYS A 37 6.45 -7.41 -0.63
CA LYS A 37 7.12 -8.07 -1.75
C LYS A 37 7.40 -7.08 -2.88
N GLU A 38 6.38 -6.29 -3.23
CA GLU A 38 6.46 -5.26 -4.26
C GLU A 38 5.41 -4.17 -4.00
N VAL A 39 5.63 -3.00 -4.61
CA VAL A 39 4.72 -1.87 -4.68
C VAL A 39 4.34 -1.68 -6.14
N LYS A 40 3.04 -1.67 -6.44
CA LYS A 40 2.52 -1.51 -7.81
C LYS A 40 1.29 -0.62 -7.86
N ILE A 41 0.97 -0.11 -9.04
CA ILE A 41 -0.28 0.64 -9.24
C ILE A 41 -1.46 -0.35 -9.26
N SER A 42 -2.51 0.01 -8.55
CA SER A 42 -3.75 -0.76 -8.56
C SER A 42 -4.53 -0.53 -9.85
N LYS A 43 -5.11 -1.61 -10.38
CA LYS A 43 -6.11 -1.56 -11.47
C LYS A 43 -7.55 -1.45 -10.95
N ARG A 44 -7.76 -1.48 -9.62
CA ARG A 44 -9.08 -1.67 -9.00
C ARG A 44 -9.43 -0.69 -7.88
N LEU A 45 -8.45 0.01 -7.32
CA LEU A 45 -8.69 1.02 -6.30
C LEU A 45 -9.34 2.26 -6.91
N VAL A 46 -10.37 2.77 -6.24
CA VAL A 46 -11.08 3.99 -6.61
C VAL A 46 -10.89 5.04 -5.52
N ASP A 47 -11.38 4.76 -4.31
CA ASP A 47 -11.35 5.74 -3.21
C ASP A 47 -10.18 5.54 -2.24
N SER A 48 -9.77 4.29 -1.99
CA SER A 48 -8.68 4.03 -1.04
C SER A 48 -7.31 4.35 -1.65
N PRO A 49 -6.37 4.94 -0.89
CA PRO A 49 -5.03 5.24 -1.38
C PRO A 49 -4.19 3.97 -1.59
N VAL A 50 -4.38 2.95 -0.75
CA VAL A 50 -3.54 1.75 -0.73
C VAL A 50 -4.33 0.51 -0.31
N VAL A 51 -3.89 -0.67 -0.76
CA VAL A 51 -4.38 -1.97 -0.28
C VAL A 51 -3.26 -3.00 -0.29
N LEU A 52 -3.30 -3.94 0.65
CA LEU A 52 -2.43 -5.11 0.65
C LEU A 52 -3.12 -6.28 -0.02
N VAL A 53 -2.36 -7.01 -0.83
CA VAL A 53 -2.88 -8.11 -1.64
C VAL A 53 -1.92 -9.28 -1.56
N SER A 54 -2.47 -10.48 -1.48
CA SER A 54 -1.67 -11.70 -1.55
C SER A 54 -1.14 -11.90 -2.97
N GLY A 55 0.07 -12.43 -3.11
CA GLY A 55 0.51 -12.95 -4.40
C GLY A 55 -0.38 -14.12 -4.84
N ALA A 56 -0.38 -14.43 -6.14
CA ALA A 56 -1.26 -15.43 -6.73
C ALA A 56 -1.14 -16.83 -6.09
N TYR A 57 0.00 -17.14 -5.49
CA TYR A 57 0.30 -18.42 -4.84
C TYR A 57 0.46 -18.29 -3.31
N ASP A 58 0.25 -17.09 -2.76
CA ASP A 58 0.43 -16.83 -1.34
C ASP A 58 -0.90 -16.98 -0.59
N SER A 59 -0.84 -17.43 0.67
CA SER A 59 -2.03 -17.54 1.53
C SER A 59 -2.67 -16.17 1.74
N SER A 60 -4.00 -16.09 1.80
CA SER A 60 -4.68 -14.82 2.13
C SER A 60 -4.52 -14.43 3.60
N ALA A 61 -4.62 -13.15 3.94
CA ALA A 61 -4.55 -12.68 5.32
C ALA A 61 -5.63 -13.33 6.21
N ARG A 62 -6.82 -13.55 5.64
CA ARG A 62 -7.91 -14.26 6.33
C ARG A 62 -7.56 -15.72 6.61
N LEU A 63 -6.94 -16.40 5.65
CA LEU A 63 -6.52 -17.79 5.81
C LEU A 63 -5.42 -17.92 6.87
N GLU A 64 -4.41 -17.04 6.83
CA GLU A 64 -3.34 -17.02 7.83
C GLU A 64 -3.89 -16.86 9.24
N ARG A 65 -4.79 -15.89 9.47
CA ARG A 65 -5.44 -15.70 10.78
C ARG A 65 -6.24 -16.92 11.24
N MET A 66 -6.94 -17.58 10.32
CA MET A 66 -7.68 -18.81 10.64
C MET A 66 -6.72 -19.92 11.10
N MET A 67 -5.62 -20.12 10.37
CA MET A 67 -4.62 -21.14 10.74
C MET A 67 -3.92 -20.82 12.06
N GLU A 68 -3.55 -19.55 12.29
CA GLU A 68 -2.97 -19.10 13.57
C GLU A 68 -3.92 -19.37 14.73
N SER A 69 -5.23 -19.12 14.56
CA SER A 69 -6.25 -19.44 15.58
C SER A 69 -6.39 -20.94 15.88
N MET A 70 -6.01 -21.78 14.92
CA MET A 70 -5.95 -23.24 15.05
C MET A 70 -4.61 -23.73 15.63
N GLY A 71 -3.71 -22.81 16.03
CA GLY A 71 -2.38 -23.12 16.55
C GLY A 71 -1.38 -23.56 15.49
N GLN A 72 -1.71 -23.40 14.19
CA GLN A 72 -0.79 -23.69 13.10
C GLN A 72 0.06 -22.47 12.78
N ALA A 73 1.36 -22.55 13.03
CA ALA A 73 2.30 -21.52 12.62
C ALA A 73 2.43 -21.53 11.10
N MET A 74 1.96 -20.46 10.46
CA MET A 74 2.14 -20.23 9.02
C MET A 74 3.30 -19.24 8.81
N PRO A 75 4.16 -19.46 7.80
CA PRO A 75 5.11 -18.44 7.38
C PRO A 75 4.35 -17.19 6.97
N LYS A 76 4.70 -16.02 7.53
CA LYS A 76 4.12 -14.75 7.12
C LYS A 76 4.58 -14.45 5.69
N ALA A 77 3.66 -14.50 4.74
CA ALA A 77 3.95 -14.16 3.35
C ALA A 77 3.95 -12.63 3.18
N LYS A 78 5.04 -12.07 2.63
CA LYS A 78 5.07 -10.65 2.27
C LYS A 78 3.97 -10.35 1.26
N ARG A 79 3.18 -9.31 1.54
CA ARG A 79 2.09 -8.84 0.68
C ARG A 79 2.62 -7.99 -0.47
N ILE A 80 1.82 -7.86 -1.52
CA ILE A 80 2.00 -6.83 -2.54
C ILE A 80 1.20 -5.61 -2.10
N MET A 81 1.82 -4.43 -2.08
CA MET A 81 1.14 -3.17 -1.77
C MET A 81 0.72 -2.50 -3.08
N GLU A 82 -0.59 -2.48 -3.32
CA GLU A 82 -1.14 -1.74 -4.45
C GLU A 82 -1.42 -0.30 -4.02
N ILE A 83 -1.02 0.68 -4.84
CA ILE A 83 -1.25 2.10 -4.63
C ILE A 83 -2.23 2.66 -5.66
N ASN A 84 -2.97 3.72 -5.30
CA ASN A 84 -3.85 4.47 -6.18
C ASN A 84 -3.28 5.89 -6.40
N PRO A 85 -2.49 6.14 -7.46
CA PRO A 85 -1.88 7.44 -7.68
C PRO A 85 -2.88 8.55 -8.02
N SER A 86 -4.14 8.23 -8.32
CA SER A 86 -5.22 9.22 -8.48
C SER A 86 -5.73 9.76 -7.14
N HIS A 87 -5.41 9.10 -6.02
CA HIS A 87 -5.73 9.63 -4.70
C HIS A 87 -4.85 10.84 -4.35
N ALA A 88 -5.46 11.89 -3.81
CA ALA A 88 -4.80 13.19 -3.54
C ALA A 88 -3.53 13.10 -2.67
N VAL A 89 -3.44 12.07 -1.82
CA VAL A 89 -2.25 11.80 -0.98
C VAL A 89 -0.97 11.68 -1.82
N PHE A 90 -1.01 11.00 -2.98
CA PHE A 90 0.18 10.79 -3.81
C PHE A 90 0.57 12.06 -4.56
N GLY A 91 -0.43 12.88 -4.95
CA GLY A 91 -0.18 14.22 -5.47
C GLY A 91 0.59 15.09 -4.45
N ARG A 92 0.17 15.06 -3.17
CA ARG A 92 0.88 15.78 -2.10
C ARG A 92 2.28 15.19 -1.85
N MET A 93 2.43 13.87 -1.82
CA MET A 93 3.73 13.21 -1.62
C MET A 93 4.78 13.60 -2.66
N LYS A 94 4.39 13.88 -3.93
CA LYS A 94 5.31 14.35 -4.97
C LYS A 94 6.02 15.66 -4.62
N SER A 95 5.37 16.53 -3.83
CA SER A 95 5.96 17.80 -3.37
C SER A 95 6.77 17.70 -2.07
N LEU A 96 6.77 16.54 -1.42
CA LEU A 96 7.49 16.34 -0.16
C LEU A 96 8.94 15.94 -0.40
N SER A 97 9.80 16.15 0.60
CA SER A 97 11.14 15.58 0.61
C SER A 97 11.10 14.05 0.62
N GLU A 98 12.17 13.40 0.15
CA GLU A 98 12.25 11.93 0.13
C GLU A 98 12.06 11.31 1.52
N ASP A 99 12.60 11.93 2.57
CA ASP A 99 12.41 11.45 3.96
C ASP A 99 10.94 11.50 4.39
N LYS A 100 10.22 12.55 3.99
CA LYS A 100 8.78 12.68 4.24
C LYS A 100 7.97 11.69 3.41
N GLN A 101 8.37 11.42 2.17
CA GLN A 101 7.76 10.36 1.36
C GLN A 101 7.93 8.98 2.02
N LYS A 102 9.10 8.67 2.58
CA LYS A 102 9.36 7.43 3.33
C LYS A 102 8.51 7.34 4.60
N GLU A 103 8.41 8.43 5.36
CA GLU A 103 7.54 8.51 6.54
C GLU A 103 6.06 8.24 6.18
N TRP A 104 5.57 8.87 5.12
CA TRP A 104 4.19 8.68 4.65
C TRP A 104 3.95 7.29 4.05
N ALA A 105 4.95 6.69 3.38
CA ALA A 105 4.87 5.32 2.89
C ALA A 105 4.66 4.31 4.04
N GLU A 106 5.35 4.50 5.17
CA GLU A 106 5.16 3.65 6.35
C GLU A 106 3.76 3.82 6.97
N ILE A 107 3.26 5.07 7.04
CA ILE A 107 1.90 5.36 7.52
C ILE A 107 0.86 4.68 6.62
N LEU A 108 0.99 4.81 5.29
CA LEU A 108 0.10 4.18 4.32
C LEU A 108 0.13 2.66 4.44
N TYR A 109 1.30 2.05 4.59
CA TYR A 109 1.42 0.61 4.82
C TYR A 109 0.65 0.15 6.08
N ASN A 110 0.80 0.87 7.19
CA ASN A 110 0.08 0.58 8.43
C ASN A 110 -1.44 0.76 8.28
N GLN A 111 -1.89 1.79 7.53
CA GLN A 111 -3.31 1.94 7.20
C GLN A 111 -3.84 0.75 6.38
N ALA A 112 -3.04 0.25 5.43
CA ALA A 112 -3.41 -0.90 4.62
C ALA A 112 -3.53 -2.18 5.46
N LEU A 113 -2.62 -2.40 6.42
CA LEU A 113 -2.72 -3.49 7.41
C LEU A 113 -4.02 -3.40 8.22
N LEU A 114 -4.35 -2.21 8.73
CA LEU A 114 -5.59 -2.00 9.48
C LEU A 114 -6.83 -2.31 8.63
N ALA A 115 -6.85 -1.87 7.37
CA ALA A 115 -7.97 -2.08 6.46
C ALA A 115 -8.24 -3.57 6.16
N GLU A 116 -7.21 -4.41 6.09
CA GLU A 116 -7.37 -5.87 5.92
C GLU A 116 -7.50 -6.65 7.25
N GLY A 117 -7.49 -5.95 8.38
CA GLY A 117 -7.61 -6.52 9.73
C GLY A 117 -6.35 -7.23 10.22
N SER A 118 -5.18 -6.87 9.68
CA SER A 118 -3.88 -7.39 10.11
C SER A 118 -3.34 -6.60 11.31
N PRO A 119 -2.62 -7.25 12.24
CA PRO A 119 -2.04 -6.56 13.39
C PRO A 119 -0.94 -5.59 12.94
N LEU A 120 -0.85 -4.45 13.62
CA LEU A 120 0.28 -3.53 13.49
C LEU A 120 1.49 -4.09 14.25
N GLU A 121 2.67 -3.98 13.64
CA GLU A 121 3.93 -4.36 14.28
C GLU A 121 4.25 -3.47 15.49
N ASP A 122 4.04 -2.16 15.34
CA ASP A 122 4.21 -1.18 16.41
C ASP A 122 3.03 -0.17 16.41
N PRO A 123 1.93 -0.50 17.13
CA PRO A 123 0.77 0.39 17.23
C PRO A 123 1.11 1.75 17.84
N MET A 124 2.08 1.81 18.76
CA MET A 124 2.48 3.04 19.45
C MET A 124 3.16 3.99 18.47
N LYS A 125 4.14 3.49 17.70
CA LYS A 125 4.81 4.26 16.64
C LYS A 125 3.81 4.77 15.62
N PHE A 126 2.88 3.95 15.17
CA PHE A 126 1.85 4.38 14.22
C PHE A 126 0.98 5.50 14.80
N SER A 127 0.53 5.37 16.05
CA SER A 127 -0.24 6.42 16.74
C SER A 127 0.53 7.74 16.85
N GLN A 128 1.83 7.67 17.13
CA GLN A 128 2.70 8.85 17.18
C GLN A 128 2.88 9.50 15.80
N GLN A 129 3.05 8.71 14.75
CA GLN A 129 3.16 9.19 13.37
C GLN A 129 1.89 9.92 12.93
N ILE A 130 0.71 9.37 13.24
CA ILE A 130 -0.57 10.02 12.95
C ILE A 130 -0.72 11.32 13.75
N SER A 131 -0.38 11.31 15.05
CA SER A 131 -0.44 12.50 15.90
C SER A 131 0.46 13.62 15.38
N LYS A 132 1.68 13.28 14.96
CA LYS A 132 2.63 14.20 14.34
C LYS A 132 2.04 14.78 13.05
N LEU A 133 1.50 13.94 12.17
CA LEU A 133 0.89 14.38 10.90
C LEU A 133 -0.25 15.37 11.12
N MET A 134 -1.11 15.15 12.13
CA MET A 134 -2.22 16.04 12.47
C MET A 134 -1.76 17.38 13.07
N SER A 135 -0.56 17.44 13.63
CA SER A 135 0.03 18.64 14.22
C SER A 135 0.86 19.48 13.25
N GLU A 136 1.14 18.95 12.06
CA GLU A 136 1.90 19.68 11.04
C GLU A 136 1.04 20.78 10.40
N PRO A 137 1.62 21.96 10.09
CA PRO A 137 0.91 23.01 9.37
C PRO A 137 0.44 22.51 8.01
N LEU A 138 -0.79 22.88 7.61
CA LEU A 138 -1.44 22.46 6.37
C LEU A 138 -0.76 23.04 5.12
#